data_AF-A0A1G7FN72-F1
#
_entry.id   AF-A0A1G7FN72-F1
#
_cell.length_a   1.000
_cell.length_b   1.000
_cell.length_c   1.000
_cell.angle_alpha   90.00
_cell.angle_beta   90.00
_cell.angle_gamma   90.00
#
_symmetry.space_group_name_H-M   'P 1'
#
loop_
_entity.id
_entity.type
_entity.pdbx_description
1 polymer ?
#
loop_
_entity_poly.entity_id
_entity_poly.type
_entity_poly.pdbx_seq_one_letter_code
_entity_poly.pdbx_strand_id
1 'polypeptide(L)'
;MDGPIQIIHLHKIESADRYLYHYTRAETAIDYILANGTLRMSPFTAVNDPWEAKHWFAEAVLNPGDDQAAHEFMIQTASPALKGESKLLCFTRDAPEAAINPDVPNDFDFGTIWYRGFCRPRMWAQYASTKGVNDGICLVFDSALLETALAKHLSGSAPAAIFRKGDISYRNRVRYPSPEFTFDYHRIKSLGLKTAISEHLEVHWRSLFFTKATDWRDEREFRFFVANVSTDYITFPFKNALKALVVGPDFAEHQVAHLIELCERSFGIRPSQLFWQNGYPQPYPQILPPGFKSHVDVSRLRINPLSDDAMKGGYTHDVEF
;
A
#
# COMPACT_ATOMS: atom_id res chain seq x y z
N MET A 1 6.01 2.77 -22.60
CA MET A 1 6.35 2.61 -21.17
C MET A 1 6.26 3.97 -20.55
N ASP A 2 5.26 4.20 -19.69
CA ASP A 2 5.06 5.51 -19.08
C ASP A 2 6.15 5.74 -18.02
N GLY A 3 6.88 6.85 -18.16
CA GLY A 3 7.99 7.24 -17.28
C GLY A 3 7.51 7.69 -15.89
N PRO A 4 8.40 8.35 -15.12
CA PRO A 4 8.03 9.11 -13.93
C PRO A 4 6.86 10.05 -14.21
N ILE A 5 5.93 10.19 -13.25
CA ILE A 5 4.78 11.09 -13.37
C ILE A 5 4.84 12.16 -12.28
N GLN A 6 4.52 13.39 -12.65
CA GLN A 6 4.28 14.44 -11.68
C GLN A 6 2.93 14.25 -11.00
N ILE A 7 2.78 14.70 -9.76
CA ILE A 7 1.52 14.58 -9.00
C ILE A 7 0.33 15.23 -9.72
N ILE A 8 0.59 16.25 -10.54
CA ILE A 8 -0.45 16.90 -11.36
C ILE A 8 -1.10 15.91 -12.35
N HIS A 9 -0.34 14.93 -12.84
CA HIS A 9 -0.84 13.87 -13.72
C HIS A 9 -1.47 12.73 -12.94
N LEU A 10 -1.16 12.59 -11.64
CA LEU A 10 -1.87 11.65 -10.81
C LEU A 10 -3.36 12.01 -10.77
N HIS A 11 -3.79 13.27 -10.83
CA HIS A 11 -5.22 13.63 -10.79
C HIS A 11 -6.08 13.02 -11.90
N LYS A 12 -5.46 12.59 -12.99
CA LYS A 12 -6.14 12.10 -14.19
C LYS A 12 -5.86 10.62 -14.34
N ILE A 13 -6.64 9.78 -13.65
CA ILE A 13 -6.53 8.32 -13.78
C ILE A 13 -7.74 7.77 -14.54
N GLU A 14 -7.49 6.85 -15.46
CA GLU A 14 -8.54 6.12 -16.17
C GLU A 14 -9.11 4.97 -15.33
N SER A 15 -8.38 4.55 -14.29
CA SER A 15 -8.78 3.45 -13.42
C SER A 15 -8.23 3.64 -12.02
N ALA A 16 -9.10 3.42 -11.03
CA ALA A 16 -8.74 3.35 -9.62
C ALA A 16 -7.77 2.20 -9.29
N ASP A 17 -7.64 1.24 -10.22
CA ASP A 17 -6.78 0.08 -10.06
C ASP A 17 -5.33 0.33 -10.49
N ARG A 18 -5.07 1.47 -11.16
CA ARG A 18 -3.78 1.78 -11.78
C ARG A 18 -2.64 1.86 -10.77
N TYR A 19 -2.89 2.48 -9.61
CA TYR A 19 -1.87 2.77 -8.62
C TYR A 19 -2.14 2.12 -7.26
N LEU A 20 -1.04 1.75 -6.61
CA LEU A 20 -0.99 1.27 -5.23
C LEU A 20 -0.17 2.24 -4.38
N TYR A 21 -0.69 2.60 -3.21
CA TYR A 21 -0.13 3.63 -2.33
C TYR A 21 0.43 3.00 -1.07
N HIS A 22 1.71 3.22 -0.78
CA HIS A 22 2.37 2.73 0.42
C HIS A 22 2.79 3.88 1.32
N TYR A 23 2.19 3.94 2.50
CA TYR A 23 2.50 4.93 3.53
C TYR A 23 3.51 4.37 4.51
N THR A 24 4.52 5.18 4.83
CA THR A 24 5.52 4.83 5.83
C THR A 24 6.19 6.07 6.39
N ARG A 25 7.01 5.89 7.44
CA ARG A 25 7.81 6.95 8.04
C ARG A 25 8.92 7.40 7.10
N ALA A 26 9.33 8.66 7.19
CA ALA A 26 10.37 9.23 6.36
C ALA A 26 11.68 8.42 6.42
N GLU A 27 12.12 8.03 7.62
CA GLU A 27 13.35 7.27 7.81
C GLU A 27 13.25 5.89 7.16
N THR A 28 12.08 5.23 7.28
CA THR A 28 11.86 3.92 6.65
C THR A 28 11.90 4.02 5.13
N ALA A 29 11.26 5.04 4.57
CA ALA A 29 11.29 5.28 3.13
C ALA A 29 12.69 5.59 2.63
N ILE A 30 13.41 6.53 3.26
CA ILE A 30 14.72 7.02 2.80
C ILE A 30 15.79 5.94 2.99
N ASP A 31 15.97 5.47 4.23
CA ASP A 31 17.15 4.68 4.61
C ASP A 31 17.05 3.22 4.16
N TYR A 32 15.83 2.72 3.89
CA TYR A 32 15.59 1.32 3.57
C TYR A 32 14.95 1.12 2.20
N ILE A 33 13.81 1.75 1.93
CA ILE A 33 13.06 1.47 0.69
C ILE A 33 13.74 2.11 -0.53
N LEU A 34 14.01 3.41 -0.46
CA LEU A 34 14.58 4.18 -1.56
C LEU A 34 16.08 3.94 -1.70
N ALA A 35 16.83 3.88 -0.60
CA ALA A 35 18.26 3.58 -0.62
C ALA A 35 18.56 2.22 -1.30
N ASN A 36 17.73 1.21 -1.04
CA ASN A 36 17.94 -0.14 -1.60
C ASN A 36 17.14 -0.40 -2.88
N GLY A 37 16.13 0.41 -3.18
CA GLY A 37 15.21 0.16 -4.29
C GLY A 37 14.37 -1.11 -4.12
N THR A 38 14.06 -1.49 -2.87
CA THR A 38 13.35 -2.72 -2.54
C THR A 38 12.14 -2.50 -1.63
N LEU A 39 11.16 -3.40 -1.73
CA LEU A 39 10.06 -3.53 -0.77
C LEU A 39 10.21 -4.83 0.01
N ARG A 40 9.79 -4.78 1.27
CA ARG A 40 9.82 -5.90 2.20
C ARG A 40 8.41 -6.38 2.52
N MET A 41 8.10 -7.63 2.21
CA MET A 41 6.90 -8.29 2.69
C MET A 41 7.12 -8.71 4.15
N SER A 42 6.19 -8.37 5.02
CA SER A 42 6.28 -8.61 6.46
C SER A 42 5.46 -9.83 6.88
N PRO A 43 5.82 -10.52 7.98
CA PRO A 43 4.98 -11.56 8.56
C PRO A 43 3.55 -11.10 8.78
N PHE A 44 2.58 -11.99 8.54
CA PHE A 44 1.17 -11.71 8.78
C PHE A 44 0.91 -11.29 10.24
N THR A 45 1.69 -11.79 11.19
CA THR A 45 1.59 -11.46 12.62
C THR A 45 2.03 -10.04 12.97
N ALA A 46 2.65 -9.30 12.03
CA ALA A 46 3.17 -7.95 12.26
C ALA A 46 2.20 -6.83 11.86
N VAL A 47 0.97 -7.16 11.46
CA VAL A 47 -0.05 -6.15 11.10
C VAL A 47 -0.64 -5.47 12.33
N ASN A 48 -1.26 -4.31 12.14
CA ASN A 48 -1.83 -3.52 13.23
C ASN A 48 -3.20 -4.03 13.72
N ASP A 49 -3.98 -4.73 12.90
CA ASP A 49 -5.30 -5.23 13.30
C ASP A 49 -5.13 -6.35 14.35
N PRO A 50 -5.65 -6.17 15.58
CA PRO A 50 -5.59 -7.20 16.61
C PRO A 50 -6.18 -8.53 16.16
N TRP A 51 -7.22 -8.53 15.34
CA TRP A 51 -7.83 -9.77 14.87
C TRP A 51 -6.88 -10.59 13.98
N GLU A 52 -6.08 -9.89 13.17
CA GLU A 52 -5.12 -10.51 12.27
C GLU A 52 -3.83 -10.90 13.00
N ALA A 53 -3.31 -10.01 13.85
CA ALA A 53 -2.04 -10.18 14.53
C ALA A 53 -2.09 -11.20 15.68
N LYS A 54 -3.21 -11.28 16.43
CA LYS A 54 -3.34 -12.17 17.60
C LYS A 54 -3.58 -13.62 17.19
N HIS A 55 -3.38 -14.54 18.13
CA HIS A 55 -3.57 -15.97 17.89
C HIS A 55 -5.01 -16.28 17.43
N TRP A 56 -5.16 -17.12 16.43
CA TRP A 56 -6.48 -17.65 16.07
C TRP A 56 -6.75 -18.90 16.87
N PHE A 57 -7.95 -18.98 17.45
CA PHE A 57 -8.39 -20.20 18.10
C PHE A 57 -8.79 -21.20 17.02
N ALA A 58 -7.88 -22.14 16.73
CA ALA A 58 -8.11 -23.21 15.78
C ALA A 58 -8.93 -24.33 16.46
N GLU A 59 -10.06 -24.70 15.86
CA GLU A 59 -10.86 -25.84 16.28
C GLU A 59 -10.41 -27.09 15.51
N ALA A 60 -10.51 -28.25 16.15
CA ALA A 60 -10.19 -29.53 15.54
C ALA A 60 -11.47 -30.32 15.24
N VAL A 61 -11.59 -30.85 14.03
CA VAL A 61 -12.53 -31.95 13.75
C VAL A 61 -11.87 -33.23 14.24
N LEU A 62 -12.50 -33.86 15.24
CA LEU A 62 -12.03 -35.07 15.88
C LEU A 62 -12.94 -36.24 15.54
N ASN A 63 -12.38 -37.45 15.46
CA ASN A 63 -13.15 -38.69 15.36
C ASN A 63 -13.35 -39.31 16.75
N PRO A 64 -14.35 -40.21 16.91
CA PRO A 64 -14.50 -40.99 18.13
C PRO A 64 -13.20 -41.72 18.49
N GLY A 65 -12.63 -41.42 19.66
CA GLY A 65 -11.38 -41.99 20.15
C GLY A 65 -10.15 -41.08 20.08
N ASP A 66 -10.23 -39.91 19.43
CA ASP A 66 -9.23 -38.87 19.62
C ASP A 66 -9.37 -38.24 21.02
N ASP A 67 -8.25 -37.97 21.67
CA ASP A 67 -8.21 -37.42 23.03
C ASP A 67 -8.06 -35.89 23.05
N GLN A 68 -8.10 -35.32 24.25
CA GLN A 68 -7.92 -33.88 24.49
C GLN A 68 -6.57 -33.36 23.97
N ALA A 69 -5.53 -34.20 23.93
CA ALA A 69 -4.19 -33.80 23.48
C ALA A 69 -4.17 -33.49 21.98
N ALA A 70 -4.99 -34.17 21.17
CA ALA A 70 -5.19 -33.82 19.77
C ALA A 70 -5.70 -32.38 19.60
N HIS A 71 -6.69 -31.98 20.40
CA HIS A 71 -7.25 -30.64 20.36
C HIS A 71 -6.22 -29.57 20.79
N GLU A 72 -5.46 -29.84 21.85
CA GLU A 72 -4.40 -28.95 22.34
C GLU A 72 -3.27 -28.79 21.32
N PHE A 73 -2.82 -29.88 20.71
CA PHE A 73 -1.84 -29.86 19.63
C PHE A 73 -2.30 -28.94 18.49
N MET A 74 -3.57 -29.05 18.10
CA MET A 74 -4.13 -28.27 17.00
C MET A 74 -4.16 -26.77 17.29
N ILE A 75 -4.60 -26.38 18.49
CA ILE A 75 -4.58 -24.97 18.93
C ILE A 75 -3.16 -24.40 18.91
N GLN A 76 -2.19 -25.20 19.35
CA GLN A 76 -0.80 -24.75 19.51
C GLN A 76 0.01 -24.75 18.22
N THR A 77 -0.37 -25.54 17.21
CA THR A 77 0.48 -25.76 16.02
C THR A 77 -0.11 -25.21 14.72
N ALA A 78 -1.43 -25.33 14.50
CA ALA A 78 -2.01 -24.99 13.21
C ALA A 78 -2.01 -23.48 12.93
N SER A 79 -2.47 -22.65 13.88
CA SER A 79 -2.47 -21.20 13.68
C SER A 79 -1.05 -20.62 13.56
N PRO A 80 -0.05 -21.03 14.35
CA PRO A 80 1.32 -20.55 14.17
C PRO A 80 1.93 -21.01 12.86
N ALA A 81 1.69 -22.25 12.43
CA ALA A 81 2.16 -22.76 11.14
C ALA A 81 1.58 -21.95 9.97
N LEU A 82 0.27 -21.66 9.99
CA LEU A 82 -0.39 -20.82 8.98
C LEU A 82 0.21 -19.43 8.88
N LYS A 83 0.40 -18.76 10.02
CA LYS A 83 0.81 -17.36 10.05
C LYS A 83 2.32 -17.18 9.87
N GLY A 84 3.13 -18.09 10.40
CA GLY A 84 4.59 -17.99 10.40
C GLY A 84 5.19 -18.03 9.00
N GLU A 85 4.62 -18.87 8.13
CA GLU A 85 5.03 -19.01 6.72
C GLU A 85 4.24 -18.10 5.77
N SER A 86 3.45 -17.16 6.30
CA SER A 86 2.64 -16.21 5.52
C SER A 86 3.19 -14.79 5.61
N LYS A 87 3.34 -14.14 4.46
CA LYS A 87 3.86 -12.77 4.31
C LYS A 87 2.87 -11.89 3.58
N LEU A 88 2.82 -10.63 3.97
CA LEU A 88 1.97 -9.60 3.39
C LEU A 88 2.77 -8.40 2.93
N LEU A 89 2.29 -7.78 1.86
CA LEU A 89 2.60 -6.41 1.50
C LEU A 89 1.30 -5.68 1.23
N CYS A 90 1.06 -4.62 2.00
CA CYS A 90 -0.22 -3.92 2.03
C CYS A 90 -0.09 -2.52 1.43
N PHE A 91 -1.12 -2.14 0.67
CA PHE A 91 -1.26 -0.85 0.02
C PHE A 91 -2.67 -0.31 0.22
N THR A 92 -2.82 0.99 0.07
CA THR A 92 -4.12 1.62 -0.16
C THR A 92 -4.36 1.76 -1.66
N ARG A 93 -5.63 1.83 -2.09
CA ARG A 93 -6.03 2.14 -3.47
C ARG A 93 -6.84 3.43 -3.57
N ASP A 94 -6.88 3.95 -4.80
CA ASP A 94 -7.85 4.96 -5.20
C ASP A 94 -9.28 4.41 -5.09
N ALA A 95 -10.27 5.27 -4.83
CA ALA A 95 -11.68 4.90 -4.89
C ALA A 95 -12.17 4.86 -6.33
N PRO A 96 -13.17 4.02 -6.68
CA PRO A 96 -13.74 4.01 -8.02
C PRO A 96 -14.09 5.42 -8.52
N GLU A 97 -14.55 6.27 -7.62
CA GLU A 97 -14.91 7.67 -7.85
C GLU A 97 -13.71 8.59 -8.19
N ALA A 98 -12.47 8.10 -8.06
CA ALA A 98 -11.27 8.80 -8.50
C ALA A 98 -11.01 8.68 -10.01
N ALA A 99 -11.59 7.67 -10.67
CA ALA A 99 -11.40 7.49 -12.11
C ALA A 99 -12.13 8.61 -12.87
N ILE A 100 -11.48 9.15 -13.90
CA ILE A 100 -12.07 10.18 -14.77
C ILE A 100 -13.39 9.65 -15.31
N ASN A 101 -14.44 10.44 -15.11
CA ASN A 101 -15.68 10.24 -15.85
C ASN A 101 -15.53 10.93 -17.22
N PRO A 102 -15.50 10.18 -18.34
CA PRO A 102 -15.38 10.77 -19.68
C PRO A 102 -16.54 11.72 -20.03
N ASP A 103 -17.65 11.65 -19.30
CA ASP A 103 -18.85 12.47 -19.54
C ASP A 103 -18.84 13.82 -18.78
N VAL A 104 -17.81 14.10 -17.97
CA VAL A 104 -17.70 15.35 -17.17
C VAL A 104 -16.54 16.22 -17.69
N PRO A 105 -16.77 17.49 -18.07
CA PRO A 105 -15.71 18.41 -18.49
C PRO A 105 -14.63 18.58 -17.41
N ASN A 106 -13.38 18.48 -17.87
CA ASN A 106 -12.20 18.06 -17.10
C ASN A 106 -11.44 19.20 -16.38
N ASP A 107 -12.13 20.30 -16.06
CA ASP A 107 -11.47 21.57 -15.70
C ASP A 107 -11.17 21.68 -14.19
N PHE A 108 -10.53 20.65 -13.62
CA PHE A 108 -10.26 20.47 -12.19
C PHE A 108 -11.49 20.02 -11.39
N ASP A 109 -11.80 18.72 -11.47
CA ASP A 109 -12.73 18.11 -10.51
C ASP A 109 -12.05 18.01 -9.14
N PHE A 110 -12.14 19.11 -8.38
CA PHE A 110 -11.71 19.18 -6.99
C PHE A 110 -12.42 18.14 -6.11
N GLY A 111 -13.56 17.56 -6.52
CA GLY A 111 -14.21 16.49 -5.77
C GLY A 111 -13.40 15.20 -5.74
N THR A 112 -12.70 14.88 -6.84
CA THR A 112 -12.03 13.57 -7.00
C THR A 112 -10.81 13.37 -6.11
N ILE A 113 -10.23 14.46 -5.57
CA ILE A 113 -9.00 14.39 -4.76
C ILE A 113 -9.19 13.52 -3.51
N TRP A 114 -10.40 13.50 -2.94
CA TRP A 114 -10.72 12.74 -1.73
C TRP A 114 -10.75 11.22 -1.96
N TYR A 115 -10.95 10.83 -3.21
CA TYR A 115 -10.90 9.45 -3.64
C TYR A 115 -9.48 8.99 -3.96
N ARG A 116 -8.50 9.89 -3.88
CA ARG A 116 -7.10 9.56 -4.15
C ARG A 116 -6.44 8.84 -3.01
N GLY A 117 -5.72 7.77 -3.33
CA GLY A 117 -5.06 6.94 -2.34
C GLY A 117 -3.96 7.67 -1.57
N PHE A 118 -3.33 8.70 -2.14
CA PHE A 118 -2.36 9.57 -1.46
C PHE A 118 -3.00 10.70 -0.61
N CYS A 119 -4.33 10.89 -0.69
CA CYS A 119 -5.06 11.94 0.03
C CYS A 119 -5.91 11.39 1.19
N ARG A 120 -5.50 10.29 1.83
CA ARG A 120 -6.28 9.61 2.88
C ARG A 120 -5.79 10.05 4.26
N PRO A 121 -6.53 10.91 5.01
CA PRO A 121 -6.05 11.45 6.29
C PRO A 121 -5.66 10.38 7.32
N ARG A 122 -6.46 9.30 7.41
CA ARG A 122 -6.18 8.21 8.35
C ARG A 122 -4.85 7.51 8.03
N MET A 123 -4.50 7.37 6.76
CA MET A 123 -3.24 6.73 6.35
C MET A 123 -2.03 7.58 6.74
N TRP A 124 -2.12 8.91 6.56
CA TRP A 124 -1.11 9.84 7.04
C TRP A 124 -0.91 9.72 8.55
N ALA A 125 -2.00 9.82 9.32
CA ALA A 125 -1.94 9.78 10.78
C ALA A 125 -1.45 8.44 11.35
N GLN A 126 -1.82 7.31 10.73
CA GLN A 126 -1.51 5.97 11.25
C GLN A 126 -0.15 5.43 10.80
N TYR A 127 0.25 5.70 9.56
CA TYR A 127 1.37 5.03 8.91
C TYR A 127 2.49 5.97 8.47
N ALA A 128 2.16 7.21 8.12
CA ALA A 128 3.12 8.23 7.67
C ALA A 128 3.21 9.39 8.68
N SER A 129 3.22 9.04 9.96
CA SER A 129 3.39 9.99 11.06
C SER A 129 4.36 9.47 12.12
N THR A 130 5.22 10.36 12.58
CA THR A 130 6.00 10.19 13.81
C THR A 130 5.40 11.06 14.92
N LYS A 131 4.91 10.42 15.99
CA LYS A 131 4.37 11.09 17.18
C LYS A 131 3.26 12.13 16.89
N GLY A 132 2.41 11.87 15.88
CA GLY A 132 1.29 12.74 15.51
C GLY A 132 1.66 13.87 14.53
N VAL A 133 2.91 13.95 14.10
CA VAL A 133 3.37 14.86 13.03
C VAL A 133 3.24 14.13 11.69
N ASN A 134 2.63 14.73 10.66
CA ASN A 134 2.47 14.07 9.36
C ASN A 134 3.72 14.30 8.50
N ASP A 135 4.84 13.76 8.94
CA ASP A 135 6.18 13.91 8.37
C ASP A 135 6.61 12.74 7.49
N GLY A 136 5.76 11.75 7.29
CA GLY A 136 6.10 10.54 6.52
C GLY A 136 6.04 10.73 5.00
N ILE A 137 6.06 9.59 4.31
CA ILE A 137 6.09 9.50 2.85
C ILE A 137 5.01 8.53 2.37
N CYS A 138 4.33 8.90 1.29
CA CYS A 138 3.48 8.05 0.49
C CYS A 138 4.18 7.74 -0.85
N LEU A 139 4.53 6.48 -1.06
CA LEU A 139 5.10 5.96 -2.30
C LEU A 139 3.97 5.50 -3.23
N VAL A 140 4.02 5.90 -4.50
CA VAL A 140 2.99 5.58 -5.50
C VAL A 140 3.57 4.61 -6.54
N PHE A 141 3.02 3.39 -6.57
CA PHE A 141 3.47 2.35 -7.47
C PHE A 141 2.44 2.08 -8.58
N ASP A 142 2.92 1.82 -9.79
CA ASP A 142 2.12 1.18 -10.83
C ASP A 142 1.82 -0.27 -10.42
N SER A 143 0.53 -0.60 -10.30
CA SER A 143 0.11 -1.89 -9.76
C SER A 143 0.60 -3.08 -10.59
N ALA A 144 0.55 -2.96 -11.93
CA ALA A 144 0.88 -4.06 -12.84
C ALA A 144 2.39 -4.29 -12.91
N LEU A 145 3.18 -3.22 -12.95
CA LEU A 145 4.64 -3.32 -12.92
C LEU A 145 5.12 -3.90 -11.59
N LEU A 146 4.53 -3.49 -10.48
CA LEU A 146 4.91 -3.98 -9.17
C LEU A 146 4.60 -5.47 -8.99
N GLU A 147 3.41 -5.89 -9.41
CA GLU A 147 3.04 -7.31 -9.41
C GLU A 147 3.98 -8.13 -10.29
N THR A 148 4.31 -7.65 -11.48
CA THR A 148 5.25 -8.32 -12.38
C THR A 148 6.62 -8.47 -11.73
N ALA A 149 7.11 -7.44 -11.04
CA ALA A 149 8.38 -7.48 -10.33
C ALA A 149 8.36 -8.51 -9.19
N LEU A 150 7.30 -8.55 -8.40
CA LEU A 150 7.13 -9.51 -7.31
C LEU A 150 6.99 -10.94 -7.84
N ALA A 151 6.11 -11.18 -8.81
CA ALA A 151 5.91 -12.51 -9.40
C ALA A 151 7.22 -13.07 -9.98
N LYS A 152 7.98 -12.24 -10.70
CA LYS A 152 9.30 -12.61 -11.23
C LYS A 152 10.29 -12.97 -10.11
N HIS A 153 10.29 -12.21 -9.00
CA HIS A 153 11.13 -12.53 -7.85
C HIS A 153 10.75 -13.89 -7.25
N LEU A 154 9.46 -14.12 -6.99
CA LEU A 154 8.95 -15.36 -6.40
C LEU A 154 9.21 -16.58 -7.28
N SER A 155 9.06 -16.49 -8.60
CA SER A 155 9.40 -17.60 -9.50
C SER A 155 10.85 -18.04 -9.39
N GLY A 156 11.77 -17.12 -9.05
CA GLY A 156 13.20 -17.41 -8.89
C GLY A 156 13.59 -17.85 -7.47
N SER A 157 12.97 -17.28 -6.43
CA SER A 157 13.38 -17.49 -5.04
C SER A 157 12.48 -18.45 -4.25
N ALA A 158 11.22 -18.62 -4.66
CA ALA A 158 10.22 -19.43 -3.96
C ALA A 158 9.16 -20.00 -4.92
N PRO A 159 9.55 -20.90 -5.86
CA PRO A 159 8.66 -21.36 -6.94
C PRO A 159 7.44 -22.18 -6.46
N ALA A 160 7.50 -22.74 -5.25
CA ALA A 160 6.39 -23.47 -4.64
C ALA A 160 5.49 -22.60 -3.75
N ALA A 161 5.75 -21.28 -3.69
CA ALA A 161 4.99 -20.38 -2.86
C ALA A 161 3.58 -20.16 -3.42
N ILE A 162 2.60 -20.08 -2.52
CA ILE A 162 1.24 -19.67 -2.87
C ILE A 162 1.24 -18.14 -2.96
N PHE A 163 0.99 -17.60 -4.15
CA PHE A 163 0.85 -16.15 -4.36
C PHE A 163 -0.62 -15.77 -4.62
N ARG A 164 -1.14 -14.82 -3.86
CA ARG A 164 -2.49 -14.26 -4.03
C ARG A 164 -2.44 -12.74 -3.93
N LYS A 165 -3.43 -12.07 -4.51
CA LYS A 165 -3.59 -10.62 -4.43
C LYS A 165 -5.06 -10.22 -4.40
N GLY A 166 -5.35 -9.01 -3.95
CA GLY A 166 -6.70 -8.45 -4.02
C GLY A 166 -7.04 -7.49 -2.90
N ASP A 167 -8.25 -6.93 -3.02
CA ASP A 167 -8.83 -6.05 -2.02
C ASP A 167 -9.34 -6.82 -0.79
N ILE A 168 -9.35 -6.12 0.34
CA ILE A 168 -9.87 -6.63 1.60
C ILE A 168 -11.39 -6.55 1.66
N SER A 169 -12.01 -7.64 2.11
CA SER A 169 -13.42 -7.68 2.49
C SER A 169 -13.59 -7.23 3.95
N TYR A 170 -14.31 -6.14 4.15
CA TYR A 170 -14.54 -5.60 5.49
C TYR A 170 -15.85 -6.12 6.07
N ARG A 171 -15.75 -6.88 7.17
CA ARG A 171 -16.91 -7.43 7.89
C ARG A 171 -16.57 -7.70 9.35
N ASN A 172 -17.55 -7.50 10.22
CA ASN A 172 -17.42 -7.90 11.62
C ASN A 172 -17.85 -9.36 11.75
N ARG A 173 -16.95 -10.21 12.24
CA ARG A 173 -17.25 -11.63 12.43
C ARG A 173 -18.12 -11.81 13.67
N VAL A 174 -19.09 -12.70 13.53
CA VAL A 174 -19.86 -13.25 14.65
C VAL A 174 -19.10 -14.44 15.24
N ARG A 175 -19.20 -14.65 16.55
CA ARG A 175 -18.53 -15.75 17.26
C ARG A 175 -19.26 -17.07 16.99
N TYR A 176 -18.97 -17.70 15.86
CA TYR A 176 -19.44 -19.04 15.50
C TYR A 176 -18.28 -19.85 14.91
N PRO A 177 -18.32 -21.19 15.04
CA PRO A 177 -17.38 -22.06 14.34
C PRO A 177 -17.43 -21.73 12.85
N SER A 178 -16.27 -21.37 12.31
CA SER A 178 -16.11 -20.94 10.93
C SER A 178 -15.16 -21.92 10.27
N PRO A 179 -15.51 -22.52 9.12
CA PRO A 179 -14.70 -23.58 8.49
C PRO A 179 -13.22 -23.20 8.30
N GLU A 180 -12.91 -21.93 8.06
CA GLU A 180 -11.54 -21.45 7.92
C GLU A 180 -10.67 -21.55 9.18
N PHE A 181 -11.28 -21.64 10.37
CA PHE A 181 -10.59 -21.84 11.64
C PHE A 181 -10.73 -23.29 12.16
N THR A 182 -11.36 -24.16 11.38
CA THR A 182 -11.59 -25.56 11.72
C THR A 182 -10.69 -26.45 10.87
N PHE A 183 -9.89 -27.30 11.52
CA PHE A 183 -8.91 -28.15 10.84
C PHE A 183 -9.23 -29.62 11.04
N ASP A 184 -9.08 -30.40 9.98
CA ASP A 184 -9.21 -31.85 10.04
C ASP A 184 -7.93 -32.47 10.60
N TYR A 185 -8.02 -32.97 11.84
CA TYR A 185 -6.90 -33.60 12.52
C TYR A 185 -6.47 -34.91 11.85
N HIS A 186 -7.39 -35.66 11.24
CA HIS A 186 -7.07 -36.88 10.50
C HIS A 186 -6.33 -36.57 9.20
N ARG A 187 -6.68 -35.46 8.55
CA ARG A 187 -5.94 -34.98 7.39
C ARG A 187 -4.50 -34.63 7.76
N ILE A 188 -4.30 -33.99 8.91
CA ILE A 188 -2.96 -33.68 9.43
C ILE A 188 -2.19 -34.96 9.79
N LYS A 189 -2.82 -35.94 10.44
CA LYS A 189 -2.18 -37.24 10.75
C LYS A 189 -1.78 -38.01 9.49
N SER A 190 -2.60 -37.97 8.44
CA SER A 190 -2.37 -38.73 7.21
C SER A 190 -1.38 -38.07 6.24
N LEU A 191 -1.42 -36.74 6.11
CA LEU A 191 -0.58 -36.01 5.15
C LEU A 191 0.65 -35.31 5.76
N GLY A 192 0.65 -35.16 7.08
CA GLY A 192 1.54 -34.24 7.79
C GLY A 192 0.99 -32.80 7.83
N LEU A 193 1.42 -32.06 8.86
CA LEU A 193 0.94 -30.70 9.15
C LEU A 193 1.11 -29.75 7.95
N LYS A 194 2.30 -29.71 7.35
CA LYS A 194 2.61 -28.76 6.28
C LYS A 194 1.68 -28.92 5.06
N THR A 195 1.50 -30.15 4.60
CA THR A 195 0.64 -30.45 3.44
C THR A 195 -0.81 -30.13 3.74
N ALA A 196 -1.32 -30.55 4.90
CA ALA A 196 -2.71 -30.28 5.31
C ALA A 196 -2.97 -28.77 5.48
N ILE A 197 -2.04 -28.01 6.05
CA ILE A 197 -2.13 -26.54 6.14
C ILE A 197 -2.14 -25.91 4.74
N SER A 198 -1.30 -26.39 3.81
CA SER A 198 -1.29 -25.91 2.44
C SER A 198 -2.61 -26.17 1.73
N GLU A 199 -3.22 -27.35 1.89
CA GLU A 199 -4.55 -27.66 1.34
C GLU A 199 -5.62 -26.74 1.93
N HIS A 200 -5.58 -26.50 3.24
CA HIS A 200 -6.50 -25.60 3.93
C HIS A 200 -6.38 -24.15 3.45
N LEU A 201 -5.15 -23.68 3.24
CA LEU A 201 -4.85 -22.36 2.70
C LEU A 201 -5.45 -22.15 1.32
N GLU A 202 -5.33 -23.13 0.43
CA GLU A 202 -5.87 -23.04 -0.93
C GLU A 202 -7.37 -22.77 -0.95
N VAL A 203 -8.11 -23.34 0.02
CA VAL A 203 -9.55 -23.16 0.15
C VAL A 203 -9.91 -21.86 0.89
N HIS A 204 -9.19 -21.55 1.98
CA HIS A 204 -9.64 -20.55 2.95
C HIS A 204 -8.83 -19.25 2.97
N TRP A 205 -7.81 -19.09 2.11
CA TRP A 205 -6.92 -17.92 2.12
C TRP A 205 -7.68 -16.58 2.11
N ARG A 206 -8.76 -16.47 1.34
CA ARG A 206 -9.51 -15.21 1.23
C ARG A 206 -10.20 -14.83 2.54
N SER A 207 -10.80 -15.80 3.21
CA SER A 207 -11.44 -15.57 4.52
C SER A 207 -10.43 -15.31 5.63
N LEU A 208 -9.25 -15.93 5.57
CA LEU A 208 -8.21 -15.83 6.59
C LEU A 208 -7.35 -14.57 6.45
N PHE A 209 -6.99 -14.20 5.23
CA PHE A 209 -5.98 -13.17 4.96
C PHE A 209 -6.49 -11.98 4.15
N PHE A 210 -7.73 -12.04 3.66
CA PHE A 210 -8.36 -10.95 2.87
C PHE A 210 -9.68 -10.49 3.49
N THR A 211 -9.79 -10.61 4.81
CA THR A 211 -10.94 -10.12 5.57
C THR A 211 -10.46 -9.33 6.78
N LYS A 212 -11.05 -8.16 7.04
CA LYS A 212 -10.70 -7.28 8.15
C LYS A 212 -11.95 -6.73 8.84
N ALA A 213 -11.83 -6.27 10.08
CA ALA A 213 -12.97 -5.67 10.79
C ALA A 213 -13.42 -4.37 10.09
N THR A 214 -14.71 -4.03 10.17
CA THR A 214 -15.27 -2.89 9.42
C THR A 214 -14.69 -1.54 9.84
N ASP A 215 -14.13 -1.45 11.04
CA ASP A 215 -13.51 -0.23 11.56
C ASP A 215 -12.26 0.19 10.74
N TRP A 216 -11.64 -0.77 10.05
CA TRP A 216 -10.47 -0.57 9.19
C TRP A 216 -10.83 -0.29 7.72
N ARG A 217 -12.12 -0.19 7.37
CA ARG A 217 -12.59 -0.08 5.97
C ARG A 217 -12.02 1.10 5.20
N ASP A 218 -11.71 2.19 5.91
CA ASP A 218 -11.23 3.42 5.29
C ASP A 218 -9.78 3.32 4.80
N GLU A 219 -9.05 2.26 5.14
CA GLU A 219 -7.72 1.99 4.58
C GLU A 219 -7.79 1.59 3.10
N ARG A 220 -8.93 1.03 2.67
CA ARG A 220 -9.17 0.52 1.31
C ARG A 220 -7.98 -0.32 0.84
N GLU A 221 -7.68 -1.29 1.68
CA GLU A 221 -6.46 -2.07 1.67
C GLU A 221 -6.49 -3.08 0.52
N PHE A 222 -5.37 -3.13 -0.20
CA PHE A 222 -5.02 -4.13 -1.19
C PHE A 222 -3.78 -4.87 -0.72
N ARG A 223 -3.79 -6.20 -0.84
CA ARG A 223 -2.66 -7.03 -0.39
C ARG A 223 -2.06 -7.81 -1.54
N PHE A 224 -0.75 -7.92 -1.51
CA PHE A 224 -0.05 -9.11 -2.01
C PHE A 224 0.18 -10.05 -0.82
N PHE A 225 -0.19 -11.31 -1.00
CA PHE A 225 -0.05 -12.38 -0.01
C PHE A 225 0.80 -13.50 -0.59
N VAL A 226 1.76 -13.96 0.22
CA VAL A 226 2.62 -15.09 -0.11
C VAL A 226 2.63 -16.06 1.06
N ALA A 227 2.37 -17.34 0.80
CA ALA A 227 2.47 -18.41 1.80
C ALA A 227 3.38 -19.55 1.33
N ASN A 228 3.64 -20.50 2.24
CA ASN A 228 4.58 -21.62 2.06
C ASN A 228 6.01 -21.15 1.78
N VAL A 229 6.43 -20.09 2.47
CA VAL A 229 7.77 -19.51 2.39
C VAL A 229 8.46 -19.61 3.74
N SER A 230 9.77 -19.34 3.80
CA SER A 230 10.49 -19.33 5.07
C SER A 230 9.93 -18.29 6.04
N THR A 231 10.33 -18.38 7.30
CA THR A 231 9.99 -17.39 8.32
C THR A 231 10.63 -16.02 8.08
N ASP A 232 11.64 -15.94 7.21
CA ASP A 232 12.36 -14.72 6.90
C ASP A 232 11.53 -13.74 6.08
N TYR A 233 11.93 -12.47 6.10
CA TYR A 233 11.33 -11.46 5.25
C TYR A 233 11.59 -11.74 3.77
N ILE A 234 10.58 -11.52 2.93
CA ILE A 234 10.77 -11.47 1.47
C ILE A 234 11.09 -10.03 1.11
N THR A 235 12.25 -9.80 0.50
CA THR A 235 12.65 -8.48 0.00
C THR A 235 12.88 -8.56 -1.50
N PHE A 236 12.23 -7.69 -2.27
CA PHE A 236 12.32 -7.72 -3.73
C PHE A 236 12.50 -6.31 -4.32
N PRO A 237 13.24 -6.17 -5.44
CA PRO A 237 13.39 -4.90 -6.12
C PRO A 237 12.11 -4.50 -6.84
N PHE A 238 11.58 -3.31 -6.56
CA PHE A 238 10.38 -2.79 -7.24
C PHE A 238 10.68 -2.14 -8.59
N LYS A 239 11.96 -1.89 -8.91
CA LYS A 239 12.43 -1.40 -10.22
C LYS A 239 11.67 -0.14 -10.67
N ASN A 240 11.16 -0.13 -11.89
CA ASN A 240 10.42 0.96 -12.51
C ASN A 240 8.94 1.05 -12.10
N ALA A 241 8.51 0.27 -11.09
CA ALA A 241 7.15 0.32 -10.59
C ALA A 241 6.87 1.59 -9.76
N LEU A 242 7.88 2.19 -9.12
CA LEU A 242 7.70 3.47 -8.43
C LEU A 242 7.47 4.58 -9.48
N LYS A 243 6.37 5.33 -9.34
CA LYS A 243 5.95 6.35 -10.31
C LYS A 243 5.96 7.76 -9.75
N ALA A 244 5.65 7.90 -8.45
CA ALA A 244 5.68 9.16 -7.76
C ALA A 244 5.98 8.95 -6.27
N LEU A 245 6.36 10.04 -5.61
CA LEU A 245 6.56 10.11 -4.18
C LEU A 245 5.90 11.39 -3.65
N VAL A 246 5.12 11.25 -2.58
CA VAL A 246 4.45 12.37 -1.91
C VAL A 246 4.93 12.44 -0.48
N VAL A 247 5.49 13.57 -0.07
CA VAL A 247 5.85 13.83 1.33
C VAL A 247 4.70 14.51 2.06
N GLY A 248 4.63 14.29 3.37
CA GLY A 248 3.62 14.90 4.22
C GLY A 248 3.78 16.42 4.40
N PRO A 249 2.76 17.09 4.95
CA PRO A 249 2.78 18.55 5.15
C PRO A 249 3.87 19.00 6.13
N ASP A 250 4.25 18.14 7.07
CA ASP A 250 5.23 18.44 8.12
C ASP A 250 6.60 17.79 7.85
N PHE A 251 6.87 17.43 6.60
CA PHE A 251 8.12 16.77 6.20
C PHE A 251 9.35 17.61 6.57
N ALA A 252 10.37 16.97 7.15
CA ALA A 252 11.47 17.67 7.76
C ALA A 252 12.39 18.33 6.71
N GLU A 253 12.57 19.65 6.82
CA GLU A 253 13.38 20.47 5.90
C GLU A 253 14.78 19.90 5.65
N HIS A 254 15.46 19.47 6.71
CA HIS A 254 16.84 18.97 6.61
C HIS A 254 16.96 17.69 5.77
N GLN A 255 15.85 16.97 5.52
CA GLN A 255 15.83 15.76 4.69
C GLN A 255 15.53 16.05 3.21
N VAL A 256 15.05 17.25 2.88
CA VAL A 256 14.52 17.58 1.54
C VAL A 256 15.57 17.43 0.44
N ALA A 257 16.74 18.06 0.61
CA ALA A 257 17.79 18.02 -0.40
C ALA A 257 18.27 16.59 -0.68
N HIS A 258 18.47 15.82 0.40
CA HIS A 258 18.89 14.42 0.30
C HIS A 258 17.83 13.55 -0.40
N LEU A 259 16.55 13.72 -0.05
CA LEU A 259 15.45 12.99 -0.67
C LEU A 259 15.35 13.29 -2.18
N ILE A 260 15.44 14.57 -2.57
CA ILE A 260 15.40 14.98 -3.97
C ILE A 260 16.55 14.32 -4.75
N GLU A 261 17.78 14.42 -4.24
CA GLU A 261 18.95 13.83 -4.89
C GLU A 261 18.79 12.31 -5.05
N LEU A 262 18.36 11.63 -3.98
CA LEU A 262 18.14 10.18 -4.00
C LEU A 262 17.07 9.78 -5.02
N CYS A 263 15.94 10.49 -5.06
CA CYS A 263 14.84 10.19 -5.96
C CYS A 263 15.16 10.45 -7.44
N GLU A 264 15.80 11.59 -7.74
CA GLU A 264 16.17 11.94 -9.10
C GLU A 264 17.23 10.99 -9.65
N ARG A 265 18.29 10.71 -8.87
CA ARG A 265 19.39 9.85 -9.30
C ARG A 265 18.97 8.40 -9.47
N SER A 266 18.20 7.85 -8.52
CA SER A 266 17.89 6.42 -8.50
C SER A 266 16.65 6.06 -9.31
N PHE A 267 15.69 6.99 -9.43
CA PHE A 267 14.37 6.69 -10.01
C PHE A 267 13.91 7.71 -11.05
N GLY A 268 14.60 8.82 -11.25
CA GLY A 268 14.17 9.89 -12.15
C GLY A 268 12.89 10.59 -11.71
N ILE A 269 12.56 10.55 -10.42
CA ILE A 269 11.32 11.10 -9.86
C ILE A 269 11.65 12.35 -9.03
N ARG A 270 10.81 13.38 -9.15
CA ARG A 270 10.80 14.51 -8.21
C ARG A 270 9.73 14.31 -7.15
N PRO A 271 10.08 14.37 -5.85
CA PRO A 271 9.11 14.37 -4.76
C PRO A 271 8.11 15.53 -4.86
N SER A 272 6.84 15.21 -4.60
CA SER A 272 5.75 16.17 -4.42
C SER A 272 5.39 16.28 -2.95
N GLN A 273 4.63 17.30 -2.55
CA GLN A 273 4.20 17.48 -1.17
C GLN A 273 2.69 17.64 -1.06
N LEU A 274 2.10 17.02 -0.05
CA LEU A 274 0.68 17.19 0.27
C LEU A 274 0.50 18.23 1.38
N PHE A 275 -0.39 19.20 1.15
CA PHE A 275 -0.83 20.16 2.16
C PHE A 275 -2.33 20.07 2.42
N TRP A 276 -2.77 20.70 3.50
CA TRP A 276 -4.19 20.86 3.82
C TRP A 276 -4.50 22.35 3.91
N GLN A 277 -5.48 22.81 3.12
CA GLN A 277 -5.96 24.19 3.15
C GLN A 277 -7.47 24.18 3.39
N ASN A 278 -7.92 24.76 4.51
CA ASN A 278 -9.33 24.78 4.91
C ASN A 278 -10.00 23.38 4.88
N GLY A 279 -9.25 22.36 5.32
CA GLY A 279 -9.71 20.96 5.33
C GLY A 279 -9.63 20.24 3.98
N TYR A 280 -9.14 20.90 2.92
CA TYR A 280 -9.03 20.31 1.59
C TYR A 280 -7.58 19.93 1.25
N PRO A 281 -7.31 18.71 0.71
CA PRO A 281 -5.97 18.28 0.37
C PRO A 281 -5.47 18.94 -0.92
N GLN A 282 -4.29 19.55 -0.84
CA GLN A 282 -3.63 20.27 -1.93
C GLN A 282 -2.28 19.63 -2.25
N PRO A 283 -2.20 18.78 -3.29
CA PRO A 283 -0.91 18.28 -3.76
C PRO A 283 -0.15 19.37 -4.53
N TYR A 284 1.11 19.56 -4.19
CA TYR A 284 2.04 20.43 -4.88
C TYR A 284 3.09 19.60 -5.62
N PRO A 285 3.43 19.94 -6.88
CA PRO A 285 4.35 19.15 -7.70
C PRO A 285 5.80 19.13 -7.19
N GLN A 286 6.12 19.96 -6.20
CA GLN A 286 7.43 20.07 -5.57
C GLN A 286 7.26 20.26 -4.07
N ILE A 287 8.31 19.93 -3.31
CA ILE A 287 8.39 20.25 -1.88
C ILE A 287 8.53 21.76 -1.74
N LEU A 288 7.69 22.38 -0.91
CA LEU A 288 7.68 23.82 -0.73
C LEU A 288 8.81 24.26 0.20
N PRO A 289 9.36 25.48 0.01
CA PRO A 289 10.36 26.02 0.90
C PRO A 289 9.85 26.18 2.34
N PRO A 290 10.76 26.17 3.32
CA PRO A 290 10.44 26.45 4.71
C PRO A 290 9.76 27.81 4.88
N GLY A 291 8.72 27.86 5.71
CA GLY A 291 7.99 29.11 5.99
C GLY A 291 6.94 29.49 4.94
N PHE A 292 6.72 28.67 3.90
CA PHE A 292 5.55 28.80 3.02
C PHE A 292 4.28 28.47 3.80
N LYS A 293 3.73 29.47 4.52
CA LYS A 293 2.46 29.33 5.24
C LYS A 293 1.33 29.31 4.20
N SER A 294 0.39 28.38 4.35
CA SER A 294 -0.81 28.16 3.51
C SER A 294 -1.77 29.36 3.39
N HIS A 295 -1.37 30.54 3.85
CA HIS A 295 -2.05 31.82 3.66
C HIS A 295 -1.63 32.55 2.37
N VAL A 296 -0.79 31.96 1.52
CA VAL A 296 -0.52 32.53 0.19
C VAL A 296 -1.75 32.36 -0.69
N ASP A 297 -2.31 33.51 -1.06
CA ASP A 297 -3.33 33.69 -2.08
C ASP A 297 -2.97 32.91 -3.35
N VAL A 298 -3.66 31.78 -3.57
CA VAL A 298 -3.56 30.94 -4.76
C VAL A 298 -3.85 31.71 -6.05
N SER A 299 -4.39 32.94 -5.98
CA SER A 299 -4.48 33.85 -7.13
C SER A 299 -3.12 34.22 -7.74
N ARG A 300 -2.03 34.10 -6.98
CA ARG A 300 -0.65 34.39 -7.45
C ARG A 300 0.07 33.16 -8.02
N LEU A 301 -0.39 31.95 -7.73
CA LEU A 301 0.04 30.74 -8.42
C LEU A 301 -0.87 30.50 -9.63
N ARG A 302 -0.93 31.48 -10.54
CA ARG A 302 -1.35 31.19 -11.91
C ARG A 302 -0.26 30.31 -12.53
N ILE A 303 -0.45 29.00 -12.50
CA ILE A 303 -0.03 28.19 -13.63
C ILE A 303 -0.80 28.81 -14.79
N ASN A 304 -0.11 29.55 -15.68
CA ASN A 304 -0.76 30.11 -16.85
C ASN A 304 -1.54 28.97 -17.51
N PRO A 305 -2.89 29.02 -17.60
CA PRO A 305 -3.53 28.24 -18.62
C PRO A 305 -2.86 28.67 -19.91
N LEU A 306 -2.41 27.72 -20.71
CA LEU A 306 -1.89 27.99 -22.05
C LEU A 306 -2.84 29.01 -22.68
N SER A 307 -2.38 30.25 -22.81
CA SER A 307 -3.18 31.30 -23.40
C SER A 307 -3.41 30.90 -24.85
N ASP A 308 -4.66 30.95 -25.30
CA ASP A 308 -5.07 30.68 -26.69
C ASP A 308 -4.31 31.54 -27.74
N ASP A 309 -3.50 32.52 -27.31
CA ASP A 309 -2.66 33.37 -28.15
C ASP A 309 -1.33 32.74 -28.60
N ALA A 310 -0.94 31.55 -28.12
CA ALA A 310 0.30 30.88 -28.59
C ALA A 310 0.22 30.32 -30.03
N MET A 311 -0.89 30.52 -30.74
CA MET A 311 -1.05 30.16 -32.16
C MET A 311 -0.70 31.32 -33.12
N LYS A 312 -0.39 32.53 -32.66
CA LYS A 312 0.00 33.63 -33.56
C LYS A 312 1.02 34.58 -32.95
N GLY A 313 2.26 34.47 -33.42
CA GLY A 313 3.22 35.59 -33.43
C GLY A 313 4.32 35.47 -32.38
N GLY A 314 5.56 35.55 -32.86
CA GLY A 314 6.75 35.26 -32.08
C GLY A 314 7.05 36.28 -30.99
N TYR A 315 7.85 35.84 -30.02
CA TYR A 315 8.49 36.73 -29.06
C TYR A 315 9.96 36.37 -28.88
N THR A 316 10.77 37.39 -29.15
CA THR A 316 12.13 37.60 -28.68
C THR A 316 12.13 38.06 -27.21
N HIS A 317 13.15 37.59 -26.50
CA HIS A 317 13.91 38.21 -25.42
C HIS A 317 13.35 38.37 -23.97
N ASP A 318 14.21 37.83 -23.10
CA ASP A 318 14.74 38.34 -21.82
C ASP A 318 13.87 38.35 -20.56
N VAL A 319 14.42 37.67 -19.54
CA VAL A 319 14.03 37.81 -18.13
C VAL A 319 15.31 38.02 -17.33
N GLU A 320 15.45 39.22 -16.75
CA GLU A 320 16.35 39.52 -15.64
C GLU A 320 15.61 39.28 -14.30
N PHE A 321 16.30 38.55 -13.42
CA PHE A 321 16.14 38.28 -11.97
C PHE A 321 14.74 38.03 -11.39
#